data_AF-A0AAU8J5W6-F1
#
_entry.id   AF-A0AAU8J5W6-F1
#
_cell.length_a   1.000
_cell.length_b   1.000
_cell.length_c   1.000
_cell.angle_alpha   90.00
_cell.angle_beta   90.00
_cell.angle_gamma   90.00
#
_symmetry.space_group_name_H-M   'P 1'
#
loop_
_entity.id
_entity.type
_entity.pdbx_description
1 polymer ?
#
loop_
_entity_poly.entity_id
_entity_poly.type
_entity_poly.pdbx_seq_one_letter_code
_entity_poly.pdbx_strand_id
1 'polypeptide(L)'
;MSPLLQQLLQQVEQLAPEERLELIRQIAQGLKKSEVVVRPKPRWSDLKGMAPYPMMGEDAQEWVSRTRREADEHRSQVLRGE
;
A
#
# COMPACT_ATOMS: atom_id res chain seq x y z
N MET A 1 -6.78 -26.63 23.06
CA MET A 1 -5.61 -25.73 23.02
C MET A 1 -4.37 -26.58 22.81
N SER A 2 -3.32 -26.06 22.15
CA SER A 2 -2.09 -26.84 22.00
C SER A 2 -1.47 -27.07 23.39
N PRO A 3 -0.83 -28.23 23.64
CA PRO A 3 -0.21 -28.54 24.94
C PRO A 3 0.87 -27.51 25.30
N LEU A 4 1.60 -27.01 24.30
CA LEU A 4 2.58 -25.94 24.48
C LEU A 4 1.96 -24.63 24.96
N LEU A 5 0.80 -24.24 24.42
CA LEU A 5 0.12 -23.01 24.82
C LEU A 5 -0.36 -23.08 26.28
N GLN A 6 -0.85 -24.25 26.72
CA GLN A 6 -1.23 -24.45 28.12
C GLN A 6 -0.04 -24.33 29.08
N GLN A 7 1.10 -24.91 28.72
CA GLN A 7 2.32 -24.79 29.52
C GLN A 7 2.81 -23.35 29.63
N LEU A 8 2.75 -22.60 28.53
CA LEU A 8 3.13 -21.18 28.53
C LEU A 8 2.19 -20.34 29.41
N LEU A 9 0.89 -20.57 29.36
CA LEU A 9 -0.07 -19.84 30.22
C LEU A 9 0.23 -20.07 31.71
N GLN A 10 0.53 -21.31 32.10
CA GLN A 10 0.92 -21.63 33.48
C GLN A 10 2.24 -20.95 33.91
N GLN A 11 3.19 -20.80 32.98
CA GLN A 11 4.46 -20.12 33.27
C GLN A 11 4.27 -18.60 33.38
N VAL A 12 3.39 -18.01 32.55
CA VAL A 12 3.07 -16.57 32.61
C VAL A 12 2.38 -16.20 33.91
N GLU A 13 1.59 -17.11 34.50
CA GLU A 13 0.98 -16.90 35.81
C GLU A 13 1.99 -16.78 36.96
N GLN A 14 3.21 -17.27 36.79
CA GLN A 14 4.29 -17.16 37.78
C GLN A 14 5.08 -15.85 37.68
N LEU A 15 4.95 -15.14 36.56
CA LEU A 15 5.62 -13.86 36.33
C LEU A 15 4.98 -12.73 37.12
N ALA A 16 5.80 -11.76 37.53
CA ALA A 16 5.33 -10.50 38.09
C ALA A 16 4.57 -9.69 37.03
N PRO A 17 3.64 -8.79 37.42
CA PRO A 17 2.86 -7.98 36.48
C PRO A 17 3.70 -7.24 35.42
N GLU A 18 4.88 -6.76 35.82
CA GLU A 18 5.83 -5.99 35.01
C GLU A 18 6.47 -6.86 33.93
N GLU A 19 6.83 -8.10 34.29
CA GLU A 19 7.39 -9.09 33.38
C GLU A 19 6.35 -9.56 32.37
N ARG A 20 5.08 -9.68 32.79
CA ARG A 20 3.96 -9.99 31.87
C ARG A 20 3.77 -8.89 30.83
N LEU A 21 3.88 -7.62 31.23
CA LEU A 21 3.79 -6.49 30.32
C LEU A 21 4.94 -6.48 29.30
N GLU A 22 6.16 -6.77 29.74
CA GLU A 22 7.31 -6.89 28.83
C GLU A 22 7.14 -8.08 27.88
N LEU A 23 6.64 -9.22 28.35
CA LEU A 23 6.32 -10.37 27.50
C LEU A 23 5.29 -10.02 26.42
N ILE A 24 4.19 -9.33 26.79
CA ILE A 24 3.18 -8.84 25.84
C ILE A 24 3.82 -7.94 24.79
N ARG A 25 4.71 -7.02 25.21
CA ARG A 25 5.42 -6.12 24.30
C ARG A 25 6.28 -6.89 23.29
N GLN A 26 7.04 -7.88 23.73
CA GLN A 26 7.90 -8.67 22.86
C GLN A 26 7.10 -9.51 21.85
N ILE A 27 6.01 -10.14 22.31
CA ILE A 27 5.10 -10.88 21.44
C ILE A 27 4.48 -9.94 20.39
N ALA A 28 3.97 -8.78 20.81
CA ALA A 28 3.39 -7.80 19.90
C ALA A 28 4.41 -7.29 18.86
N GLN A 29 5.66 -7.08 19.25
CA GLN A 29 6.74 -6.69 18.32
C GLN A 29 7.07 -7.81 17.33
N GLY A 30 7.15 -9.06 17.79
CA GLY A 30 7.38 -10.22 16.93
C GLY A 30 6.26 -10.42 15.90
N LEU A 31 5.01 -10.28 16.32
CA LEU A 31 3.84 -10.36 15.44
C LEU A 31 3.82 -9.25 14.40
N LYS A 32 4.14 -8.00 14.78
CA LYS A 32 4.30 -6.88 13.83
C LYS A 32 5.38 -7.15 12.79
N LYS A 33 6.48 -7.83 13.15
CA LYS A 33 7.52 -8.24 12.21
C LYS A 33 7.08 -9.41 11.33
N SER A 34 6.22 -10.29 11.84
CA SER A 34 5.72 -11.47 11.12
C SER A 34 4.55 -11.16 10.18
N GLU A 35 3.71 -10.16 10.48
CA GLU A 35 2.68 -9.65 9.53
C GLU A 35 3.33 -8.94 8.33
N VAL A 36 4.61 -8.58 8.47
CA VAL A 36 5.48 -8.15 7.36
C VAL A 36 6.01 -9.40 6.63
N VAL A 37 5.17 -10.40 6.39
CA VAL A 37 5.23 -11.10 5.09
C VAL A 37 4.77 -10.05 4.09
N VAL A 38 5.73 -9.19 3.70
CA VAL A 38 5.58 -8.21 2.64
C VAL A 38 5.05 -8.99 1.45
N ARG A 39 3.74 -8.89 1.17
CA ARG A 39 3.29 -9.18 -0.18
C ARG A 39 4.13 -8.24 -1.04
N PRO A 40 5.01 -8.76 -1.90
CA PRO A 40 5.88 -7.90 -2.68
C PRO A 40 4.98 -6.89 -3.37
N LYS A 41 5.27 -5.59 -3.20
CA LYS A 41 4.53 -4.58 -3.92
C LYS A 41 4.57 -4.98 -5.40
N PRO A 42 3.41 -5.08 -6.08
CA PRO A 42 3.39 -5.48 -7.48
C PRO A 42 4.31 -4.54 -8.24
N ARG A 43 5.16 -5.10 -9.09
CA ARG A 43 6.03 -4.29 -9.95
C ARG A 43 5.13 -3.60 -10.95
N TRP A 44 5.51 -2.41 -11.42
CA TRP A 44 4.78 -1.71 -12.48
C TRP A 44 4.56 -2.58 -13.73
N SER A 45 5.52 -3.46 -14.04
CA SER A 45 5.41 -4.43 -15.13
C SER A 45 4.26 -5.42 -14.97
N ASP A 46 3.91 -5.75 -13.72
CA ASP A 46 2.86 -6.73 -13.41
C ASP A 46 1.45 -6.14 -13.69
N LEU A 47 1.35 -4.82 -13.88
CA LEU A 47 0.11 -4.11 -14.21
C LEU A 47 -0.12 -3.95 -15.72
N LYS A 48 0.84 -4.36 -16.56
CA LYS A 48 0.77 -4.18 -18.02
C LYS A 48 -0.43 -4.95 -18.59
N GLY A 49 -1.32 -4.25 -19.29
CA GLY A 49 -2.47 -4.86 -19.97
C GLY A 49 -3.70 -5.07 -19.09
N MET A 50 -3.70 -4.60 -17.83
CA MET A 50 -4.88 -4.69 -16.95
C MET A 50 -6.03 -3.76 -17.36
N ALA A 51 -5.73 -2.67 -18.06
CA ALA A 51 -6.74 -1.71 -18.50
C ALA A 51 -7.36 -2.16 -19.83
N PRO A 52 -8.69 -2.30 -19.94
CA PRO A 52 -9.35 -2.48 -21.23
C PRO A 52 -9.16 -1.23 -22.11
N TYR A 53 -9.19 -1.41 -23.42
CA TYR A 53 -9.06 -0.29 -24.36
C TYR A 53 -10.39 0.01 -25.07
N PRO A 54 -10.90 1.26 -25.02
CA PRO A 54 -10.53 2.36 -24.12
C PRO A 54 -11.16 2.20 -22.72
N MET A 55 -10.37 2.37 -21.65
CA MET A 55 -10.86 2.21 -20.27
C MET A 55 -11.81 3.34 -19.85
N MET A 56 -11.59 4.55 -20.39
CA MET A 56 -12.29 5.78 -20.00
C MET A 56 -13.12 6.38 -21.14
N GLY A 57 -13.48 5.57 -22.15
CA GLY A 57 -14.32 6.01 -23.29
C GLY A 57 -13.61 6.85 -24.35
N GLU A 58 -12.43 7.40 -24.06
CA GLU A 58 -11.54 8.08 -25.01
C GLU A 58 -10.18 7.38 -25.05
N ASP A 59 -9.53 7.38 -26.22
CA ASP A 59 -8.14 6.94 -26.33
C ASP A 59 -7.22 7.89 -25.56
N ALA A 60 -6.21 7.33 -24.89
CA ALA A 60 -5.29 8.11 -24.08
C ALA A 60 -4.45 9.06 -24.93
N GLN A 61 -4.03 8.65 -26.14
CA GLN A 61 -3.22 9.47 -27.02
C GLN A 61 -4.04 10.62 -27.63
N GLU A 62 -5.29 10.37 -27.99
CA GLU A 62 -6.24 11.41 -28.42
C GLU A 62 -6.46 12.45 -27.31
N TRP A 63 -6.74 12.02 -26.08
CA TRP A 63 -6.91 12.93 -24.93
C TRP A 63 -5.66 13.80 -24.70
N VAL A 64 -4.46 13.20 -24.68
CA VAL A 64 -3.19 13.94 -24.51
C VAL A 64 -2.99 14.95 -25.64
N SER A 65 -3.29 14.55 -26.87
CA SER A 65 -3.12 15.41 -28.05
C SER A 65 -4.07 16.61 -28.00
N ARG A 66 -5.32 16.42 -27.55
CA ARG A 66 -6.28 17.51 -27.34
C ARG A 66 -5.79 18.46 -26.25
N THR A 67 -5.49 17.94 -25.06
CA THR A 67 -5.10 18.79 -23.91
C THR A 67 -3.82 19.58 -24.15
N ARG A 68 -2.85 19.02 -24.90
CA ARG A 68 -1.65 19.79 -25.31
C ARG A 68 -1.98 20.93 -26.25
N ARG A 69 -2.83 20.68 -27.25
CA ARG A 69 -3.26 21.70 -28.20
C ARG A 69 -4.00 22.84 -27.50
N GLU A 70 -4.96 22.50 -26.63
CA GLU A 70 -5.70 23.48 -25.83
C GLU A 70 -4.74 24.33 -24.97
N ALA A 71 -3.73 23.71 -24.35
CA ALA A 71 -2.73 24.42 -23.56
C ALA A 71 -1.84 25.35 -24.42
N ASP A 72 -1.44 24.91 -25.61
CA ASP A 72 -0.63 25.71 -26.54
C ASP A 72 -1.43 26.88 -27.14
N GLU A 73 -2.71 26.66 -27.45
CA GLU A 73 -3.65 27.70 -27.87
C GLU A 73 -3.84 28.75 -26.77
N HIS A 74 -4.08 28.30 -25.53
CA HIS A 74 -4.21 29.19 -24.38
C HIS A 74 -2.94 30.02 -24.15
N ARG A 75 -1.76 29.39 -24.20
CA ARG A 75 -0.48 30.11 -24.09
C ARG A 75 -0.34 31.14 -25.21
N SER A 76 -0.76 30.81 -26.42
CA SER A 76 -0.68 31.71 -27.58
C SER A 76 -1.61 32.92 -27.43
N GLN A 77 -2.82 32.74 -26.91
CA GLN A 77 -3.77 33.83 -26.62
C GLN A 77 -3.21 34.79 -25.56
N VAL A 78 -2.71 34.25 -24.45
CA VAL A 78 -2.08 35.05 -23.38
C VAL A 78 -0.90 35.86 -23.90
N LEU A 79 -0.06 35.28 -24.77
CA LEU A 79 1.07 36.00 -25.37
C LEU A 79 0.64 37.07 -26.38
N ARG A 80 -0.54 36.94 -27.00
CA ARG A 80 -1.12 37.93 -27.91
C ARG A 80 -1.88 39.04 -27.17
N GLY A 81 -2.10 38.91 -25.86
CA GLY A 81 -2.84 39.86 -25.05
C GLY A 81 -4.35 39.80 -25.27
N GLU A 82 -4.87 38.65 -25.72
CA GLU A 82 -6.31 38.35 -25.84
C GLU A 82 -6.88 37.75 -24.55
#